data_AF-A0A0U5F774-F1
#
_entry.id   AF-A0A0U5F774-F1
#
_cell.length_a   1.000
_cell.length_b   1.000
_cell.length_c   1.000
_cell.angle_alpha   90.00
_cell.angle_beta   90.00
_cell.angle_gamma   90.00
#
_symmetry.space_group_name_H-M   'P 1'
#
loop_
_entity.id
_entity.type
_entity.pdbx_description
1 polymer ?
#
loop_
_entity_poly.entity_id
_entity_poly.type
_entity_poly.pdbx_seq_one_letter_code
_entity_poly.pdbx_strand_id
1 'polypeptide(L)'
;MKMMANGWKSREQIMKDYGYSEGTFGDRMRECLESPYSNAVVSDTSKYAIVIEPLYQKFLMWRSEKIRNEKSERSGRLTRGKHD
;
A
#
# COMPACT_ATOMS: atom_id res chain seq x y z
N MET A 1 0.83 10.09 29.45
CA MET A 1 0.65 11.13 28.41
C MET A 1 0.19 10.45 27.12
N LYS A 2 -1.08 10.59 26.73
CA LYS A 2 -1.58 10.14 25.42
C LYS A 2 -1.10 11.16 24.39
N MET A 3 -0.05 10.83 23.63
CA MET A 3 0.35 11.63 22.49
C MET A 3 -0.80 11.61 21.48
N MET A 4 -1.38 12.77 21.18
CA MET A 4 -2.33 12.95 20.09
C MET A 4 -1.55 12.83 18.77
N ALA A 5 -1.14 11.62 18.41
CA ALA A 5 -0.42 11.39 17.17
C ALA A 5 -1.45 11.31 16.05
N ASN A 6 -1.43 12.24 15.09
CA ASN A 6 -2.34 12.33 13.96
C ASN A 6 -2.26 11.15 12.96
N GLY A 7 -1.77 9.98 13.41
CA GLY A 7 -1.51 8.80 12.59
C GLY A 7 -0.29 8.96 11.67
N TRP A 8 0.52 9.99 11.86
CA TRP A 8 1.67 10.26 11.00
C TRP A 8 2.87 9.44 11.45
N LYS A 9 3.49 8.72 10.51
CA LYS A 9 4.60 7.82 10.75
C LYS A 9 5.73 8.09 9.76
N SER A 10 6.96 8.03 10.26
CA SER A 10 8.12 8.06 9.37
C SER A 10 8.22 6.73 8.62
N ARG A 11 9.09 6.74 7.60
CA ARG A 11 9.51 5.54 6.90
C ARG A 11 9.95 4.41 7.85
N GLU A 12 10.83 4.72 8.79
CA GLU A 12 11.41 3.73 9.72
C GLU A 12 10.31 3.11 10.60
N GLN A 13 9.35 3.94 11.04
CA GLN A 13 8.24 3.47 11.85
C GLN A 13 7.31 2.55 11.05
N ILE A 14 6.98 2.89 9.81
CA ILE A 14 6.19 2.00 8.94
C ILE A 14 6.94 0.71 8.65
N MET A 15 8.24 0.77 8.34
CA MET A 15 9.03 -0.43 8.09
C MET A 15 9.04 -1.36 9.30
N LYS A 16 9.20 -0.80 10.50
CA LYS A 16 9.16 -1.55 11.76
C LYS A 16 7.78 -2.16 12.03
N ASP A 17 6.73 -1.36 11.93
CA ASP A 17 5.38 -1.79 12.34
C ASP A 17 4.77 -2.82 11.38
N TYR A 18 5.11 -2.74 10.09
CA TYR A 18 4.58 -3.63 9.06
C TYR A 18 5.59 -4.73 8.65
N GLY A 19 6.77 -4.77 9.26
CA GLY A 19 7.81 -5.75 8.97
C GLY A 19 8.36 -5.66 7.54
N TYR A 20 8.44 -4.45 6.97
CA TYR A 20 8.94 -4.27 5.61
C TYR A 20 10.45 -4.15 5.55
N SER A 21 11.04 -4.77 4.53
CA SER A 21 12.35 -4.38 4.04
C SER A 21 12.29 -3.02 3.34
N GLU A 22 13.44 -2.40 3.12
CA GLU A 22 13.54 -1.14 2.37
C GLU A 22 12.96 -1.25 0.95
N GLY A 23 13.29 -2.33 0.22
CA GLY A 23 12.73 -2.58 -1.10
C GLY A 23 11.21 -2.75 -1.09
N THR A 24 10.68 -3.51 -0.12
CA THR A 24 9.23 -3.67 0.03
C THR A 24 8.56 -2.33 0.34
N PHE A 25 9.14 -1.51 1.22
CA PHE A 25 8.62 -0.18 1.49
C PHE A 25 8.59 0.69 0.22
N GLY A 26 9.69 0.72 -0.55
CA GLY A 26 9.75 1.46 -1.81
C GLY A 26 8.67 1.06 -2.81
N ASP A 27 8.47 -0.25 -3.00
CA ASP A 27 7.40 -0.77 -3.86
C ASP A 27 6.00 -0.37 -3.37
N ARG A 28 5.77 -0.43 -2.05
CA ARG A 28 4.48 -0.01 -1.48
C ARG A 28 4.24 1.48 -1.63
N MET A 29 5.26 2.32 -1.45
CA MET A 29 5.13 3.77 -1.64
C MET A 29 4.84 4.11 -3.10
N ARG A 30 5.56 3.49 -4.03
CA ARG A 30 5.31 3.66 -5.47
C ARG A 30 3.88 3.26 -5.84
N GLU A 31 3.44 2.06 -5.43
CA GLU A 31 2.06 1.60 -5.66
C GLU A 31 1.01 2.51 -5.01
N CYS A 32 1.30 3.06 -3.81
CA CYS A 32 0.39 3.97 -3.12
C CYS A 32 0.25 5.30 -3.87
N LEU A 33 1.36 5.87 -4.36
CA LEU A 33 1.39 7.11 -5.15
C LEU A 33 0.68 6.96 -6.50
N GLU A 34 0.73 5.76 -7.10
CA GLU A 34 0.02 5.42 -8.34
C GLU A 34 -1.48 5.10 -8.12
N SER A 35 -1.94 5.06 -6.86
CA SER A 35 -3.31 4.69 -6.49
C SER A 35 -4.18 5.92 -6.14
N PRO A 36 -5.50 5.75 -5.99
CA PRO A 36 -6.38 6.78 -5.43
C PRO A 36 -6.05 7.23 -4.00
N TYR A 37 -5.10 6.55 -3.32
CA TYR A 37 -4.67 6.81 -1.95
C TYR A 37 -3.31 7.52 -1.87
N SER A 38 -2.88 8.21 -2.93
CA SER A 38 -1.60 8.94 -2.97
C SER A 38 -1.46 9.97 -1.83
N ASN A 39 -2.57 10.52 -1.35
CA ASN A 39 -2.64 11.41 -0.19
C ASN A 39 -2.22 10.78 1.15
N ALA A 40 -2.02 9.45 1.20
CA ALA A 40 -1.43 8.78 2.35
C ALA A 40 0.07 9.09 2.53
N VAL A 41 0.73 9.62 1.49
CA VAL A 41 2.15 9.95 1.49
C VAL A 41 2.31 11.46 1.37
N VAL A 42 2.89 12.08 2.40
CA VAL A 42 3.16 13.53 2.46
C VAL A 42 4.65 13.76 2.23
N SER A 43 4.98 14.57 1.24
CA SER A 43 6.36 14.98 0.95
C SER A 43 6.38 16.44 0.53
N ASP A 44 7.20 17.25 1.20
CA ASP A 44 7.44 18.65 0.88
C ASP A 44 8.65 18.83 -0.06
N THR A 45 9.72 18.05 0.13
CA THR A 45 11.01 18.23 -0.60
C THR A 45 11.76 16.91 -0.84
N SER A 46 11.03 15.90 -1.34
CA SER A 46 11.49 14.65 -1.98
C SER A 46 12.25 13.61 -1.14
N LYS A 47 12.84 13.94 0.01
CA LYS A 47 13.74 12.99 0.72
C LYS A 47 13.13 12.24 1.89
N TYR A 48 12.11 12.78 2.55
CA TYR A 48 11.50 12.18 3.73
C TYR A 48 9.97 12.20 3.62
N ALA A 49 9.41 11.10 3.14
CA ALA A 49 7.97 10.91 3.13
C ALA A 49 7.45 10.64 4.54
N ILE A 50 6.47 11.42 4.98
CA ILE A 50 5.65 11.10 6.15
C ILE A 50 4.43 10.34 5.66
N VAL A 51 4.14 9.20 6.28
CA VAL A 51 2.98 8.36 5.95
C VAL A 51 1.85 8.63 6.93
N ILE A 52 0.68 8.99 6.42
CA ILE A 52 -0.56 9.08 7.19
C ILE A 52 -1.14 7.66 7.30
N GLU A 53 -0.81 6.96 8.37
CA GLU A 53 -1.12 5.54 8.56
C GLU A 53 -2.60 5.18 8.35
N PRO A 54 -3.60 5.94 8.85
CA PRO A 54 -5.00 5.62 8.59
C PRO A 54 -5.37 5.60 7.11
N LEU A 55 -4.76 6.46 6.29
CA LEU A 55 -4.96 6.47 4.84
C LEU A 55 -4.18 5.34 4.16
N TYR A 56 -2.97 5.08 4.65
CA TYR A 56 -2.14 3.98 4.17
C TYR A 56 -2.80 2.61 4.41
N GLN A 57 -3.50 2.43 5.53
CA GLN A 57 -4.27 1.21 5.80
C GLN A 57 -5.43 1.01 4.81
N LYS A 58 -6.12 2.10 4.40
CA LYS A 58 -7.14 2.02 3.34
C LYS A 58 -6.53 1.61 2.00
N PHE A 59 -5.35 2.13 1.67
CA PHE A 59 -4.57 1.65 0.53
C PHE A 59 -4.29 0.14 0.61
N LEU A 60 -3.86 -0.36 1.77
CA LEU A 60 -3.58 -1.80 1.94
C LEU A 60 -4.85 -2.66 1.76
N MET A 61 -6.00 -2.21 2.25
CA MET A 61 -7.28 -2.88 2.04
C MET A 61 -7.63 -2.96 0.55
N TRP A 62 -7.60 -1.82 -0.15
CA TRP A 62 -7.85 -1.75 -1.58
C TRP A 62 -6.88 -2.62 -2.39
N ARG A 63 -5.58 -2.57 -2.05
CA ARG A 63 -4.55 -3.39 -2.69
C ARG A 63 -4.84 -4.89 -2.52
N SER A 64 -5.27 -5.29 -1.33
CA SER A 64 -5.64 -6.67 -1.02
C SER A 64 -6.81 -7.15 -1.89
N GLU A 65 -7.83 -6.31 -2.06
CA GLU A 65 -8.98 -6.58 -2.94
C GLU A 65 -8.56 -6.69 -4.41
N LYS A 66 -7.76 -5.74 -4.90
CA LYS A 66 -7.23 -5.76 -6.27
C LYS A 66 -6.51 -7.08 -6.58
N ILE A 67 -5.62 -7.53 -5.68
CA ILE A 67 -4.89 -8.80 -5.85
C ILE A 67 -5.83 -10.01 -5.85
N ARG A 68 -6.87 -10.02 -5.01
CA ARG A 68 -7.87 -11.10 -5.02
C ARG A 68 -8.61 -11.16 -6.36
N ASN A 69 -9.03 -10.01 -6.87
CA ASN A 69 -9.76 -9.92 -8.13
C ASN A 69 -8.87 -10.30 -9.33
N GLU A 70 -7.62 -9.86 -9.37
CA GLU A 70 -6.68 -10.27 -10.43
C GLU A 70 -6.44 -11.79 -10.44
N LYS A 71 -6.40 -12.42 -9.26
CA LYS A 71 -6.28 -13.87 -9.14
C LYS A 71 -7.54 -14.60 -9.62
N SER A 72 -8.74 -14.09 -9.28
CA SER A 72 -10.00 -14.70 -9.74
C SER A 72 -10.13 -14.61 -11.26
N GLU A 73 -9.83 -13.45 -11.85
CA GLU A 73 -9.86 -13.25 -13.30
C GLU A 73 -8.86 -14.16 -14.03
N ARG A 74 -7.63 -14.29 -13.50
CA ARG A 74 -6.62 -15.19 -14.07
C ARG A 74 -7.04 -16.65 -13.98
N SER A 75 -7.66 -17.06 -12.88
CA SER A 75 -8.17 -18.43 -12.70
C SER A 75 -9.34 -18.72 -13.62
N GLY A 76 -10.29 -17.79 -13.77
CA GLY A 76 -11.42 -17.91 -14.70
C GLY A 76 -10.97 -18.02 -16.15
N ARG A 77 -9.96 -17.24 -16.56
CA ARG A 77 -9.40 -17.29 -17.93
C ARG A 77 -8.77 -18.64 -18.28
N LEU A 78 -8.15 -19.32 -17.31
CA LEU A 78 -7.56 -20.66 -17.50
C LEU A 78 -8.63 -21.75 -17.68
N THR A 79 -9.81 -21.58 -17.10
CA THR A 79 -10.92 -22.54 -17.24
C THR A 79 -11.69 -22.39 -18.56
N ARG A 80 -11.71 -21.20 -19.16
CA ARG A 80 -12.48 -20.90 -20.38
C ARG A 80 -11.79 -21.30 -21.69
N GLY A 81 -10.55 -21.77 -21.64
CA GLY A 81 -9.76 -22.16 -22.82
C GLY A 81 -9.70 -23.67 -23.10
N LYS A 82 -10.59 -24.48 -22.52
CA LYS A 82 -10.64 -25.95 -22.69
C LYS A 82 -11.97 -26.45 -23.26
N HIS A 83 -12.53 -25.74 -24.22
CA HIS A 83 -13.56 -26.28 -25.10
C HIS A 83 -13.30 -25.73 -26.49
N ASP A 84 -12.53 -26.48 -27.27
CA ASP A 84 -12.58 -26.59 -28.73
C ASP A 84 -11.96 -27.95 -29.11
#